data_AF-A0A2H3AY51-F1
#
_entry.id   AF-A0A2H3AY51-F1
#
_cell.length_a   1.000
_cell.length_b   1.000
_cell.length_c   1.000
_cell.angle_alpha   90.00
_cell.angle_beta   90.00
_cell.angle_gamma   90.00
#
_symmetry.space_group_name_H-M   'P 1'
#
loop_
_entity.id
_entity.type
_entity.pdbx_description
1 polymer ?
#
loop_
_entity_poly.entity_id
_entity_poly.type
_entity_poly.pdbx_seq_one_letter_code
_entity_poly.pdbx_strand_id
1 'polypeptide(L)'
;MPVHLVSSAKLCQTRSKRVFSPYEGEPLVVPDPQFDFLALVKQCVQEEDCLAELDAYNPFDSQSHLSTPPSTPLASPTCSQIVENSIPALDLDPPSTANDSLRKHSNRSLNTKPLTPHTSTSYVGLREETWKCMHMLEELVGPRYGFTHYRWSGSVATPITDRDGTVIAVLAGHPDDPNWDKVHEEAADRLETMH
;
A
#
# COMPACT_ATOMS: atom_id res chain seq x y z
N MET A 1 -36.85 -22.17 7.93
CA MET A 1 -35.52 -22.67 7.53
C MET A 1 -35.24 -22.11 6.14
N PRO A 2 -34.44 -21.05 6.00
CA PRO A 2 -34.10 -20.51 4.68
C PRO A 2 -33.18 -21.51 3.97
N VAL A 3 -33.54 -21.87 2.74
CA VAL A 3 -32.75 -22.75 1.89
C VAL A 3 -31.75 -21.85 1.18
N HIS A 4 -30.48 -21.91 1.56
CA HIS A 4 -29.43 -21.20 0.83
C HIS A 4 -29.32 -21.82 -0.56
N LEU A 5 -29.80 -21.10 -1.59
CA LEU A 5 -29.54 -21.46 -2.97
C LEU A 5 -28.04 -21.31 -3.21
N VAL A 6 -27.33 -22.43 -3.23
CA VAL A 6 -25.93 -22.49 -3.67
C VAL A 6 -25.95 -22.20 -5.17
N SER A 7 -25.66 -20.95 -5.52
CA SER A 7 -25.47 -20.53 -6.91
C SER A 7 -24.42 -21.45 -7.55
N SER A 8 -24.76 -22.09 -8.67
CA SER A 8 -23.81 -22.91 -9.42
C SER A 8 -22.68 -22.01 -9.92
N ALA A 9 -21.51 -22.09 -9.27
CA ALA A 9 -20.33 -21.36 -9.67
C ALA A 9 -20.02 -21.69 -11.13
N LYS A 10 -20.01 -20.67 -12.01
CA LYS A 10 -19.54 -20.84 -13.38
C LYS A 10 -18.10 -21.36 -13.32
N LEU A 11 -17.87 -22.48 -13.98
CA LEU A 11 -16.54 -23.09 -14.09
C LEU A 11 -15.64 -22.14 -14.89
N CYS A 12 -14.84 -21.32 -14.20
CA CYS A 12 -13.91 -20.42 -14.85
C CYS A 12 -12.71 -21.20 -15.38
N GLN A 13 -12.63 -21.33 -16.71
CA GLN A 13 -11.47 -21.93 -17.37
C GLN A 13 -10.37 -20.88 -17.53
N THR A 14 -9.16 -21.21 -17.08
CA THR A 14 -8.01 -20.31 -17.20
C THR A 14 -7.52 -20.22 -18.65
N ARG A 15 -6.68 -19.21 -18.95
CA ARG A 15 -6.02 -19.08 -20.26
C ARG A 15 -5.19 -20.31 -20.66
N SER A 16 -4.71 -21.10 -19.68
CA SER A 16 -3.99 -22.36 -19.93
C SER A 16 -4.92 -23.56 -20.16
N LYS A 17 -6.23 -23.34 -20.30
CA LYS A 17 -7.29 -24.35 -20.39
C LYS A 17 -7.43 -25.23 -19.14
N ARG A 18 -6.70 -24.94 -18.06
CA ARG A 18 -6.86 -25.62 -16.78
C ARG A 18 -8.12 -25.10 -16.08
N VAL A 19 -8.83 -26.02 -15.46
CA VAL A 19 -10.03 -25.78 -14.67
C VAL A 19 -9.62 -25.80 -13.22
N PHE A 20 -9.99 -24.76 -12.45
CA PHE A 20 -9.87 -24.82 -11.00
C PHE A 20 -10.97 -25.72 -10.45
N SER A 21 -10.61 -26.55 -9.47
CA SER A 21 -11.62 -27.23 -8.67
C SER A 21 -12.58 -26.19 -8.08
N PRO A 22 -13.88 -26.51 -7.98
CA PRO A 22 -14.82 -25.67 -7.25
C PRO A 22 -14.26 -25.37 -5.85
N TYR A 23 -14.33 -24.12 -5.43
CA TYR A 23 -14.00 -23.76 -4.05
C TYR A 23 -15.13 -24.27 -3.14
N GLU A 24 -14.78 -25.08 -2.14
CA GLU A 24 -15.75 -25.73 -1.24
C GLU A 24 -15.88 -25.01 0.12
N GLY A 25 -15.09 -23.96 0.37
CA GLY A 25 -15.14 -23.21 1.64
C GLY A 25 -16.12 -22.04 1.65
N GLU A 26 -16.31 -21.43 2.82
CA GLU A 26 -17.02 -20.15 2.90
C GLU A 26 -16.09 -19.00 2.45
N PRO A 27 -16.54 -18.10 1.56
CA PRO A 27 -15.81 -16.88 1.23
C PRO A 27 -15.78 -15.89 2.40
N LEU A 28 -14.70 -15.11 2.50
CA LEU A 28 -14.64 -13.97 3.41
C LEU A 28 -15.38 -12.79 2.78
N VAL A 29 -16.50 -12.40 3.36
CA VAL A 29 -17.29 -11.25 2.90
C VAL A 29 -16.75 -9.96 3.51
N VAL A 30 -16.51 -8.95 2.69
CA VAL A 30 -16.14 -7.60 3.17
C VAL A 30 -17.30 -7.04 4.01
N PRO A 31 -17.07 -6.72 5.30
CA PRO A 31 -18.16 -6.34 6.21
C PRO A 31 -18.67 -4.91 6.00
N ASP A 32 -17.92 -4.07 5.26
CA ASP A 32 -18.29 -2.68 5.02
C ASP A 32 -19.40 -2.56 3.96
N PRO A 33 -20.62 -2.12 4.33
CA PRO A 33 -21.72 -1.97 3.39
C PRO A 33 -21.50 -0.82 2.39
N GLN A 34 -20.59 0.11 2.68
CA GLN A 34 -20.23 1.21 1.79
C GLN A 34 -19.14 0.82 0.80
N PHE A 35 -18.49 -0.32 0.98
CA PHE A 35 -17.47 -0.80 0.07
C PHE A 35 -18.08 -1.15 -1.30
N ASP A 36 -17.61 -0.47 -2.34
CA ASP A 36 -17.97 -0.72 -3.73
C ASP A 36 -16.69 -0.94 -4.54
N PHE A 37 -16.39 -2.21 -4.82
CA PHE A 37 -15.18 -2.59 -5.55
C PHE A 37 -15.14 -1.98 -6.95
N LEU A 38 -16.28 -1.90 -7.64
CA LEU A 38 -16.35 -1.37 -9.00
C LEU A 38 -16.08 0.13 -9.00
N ALA A 39 -16.61 0.86 -8.01
CA ALA A 39 -16.31 2.28 -7.83
C ALA A 39 -14.82 2.51 -7.54
N LEU A 40 -14.21 1.69 -6.66
CA LEU A 40 -12.78 1.77 -6.34
C LEU A 40 -11.91 1.55 -7.58
N VAL A 41 -12.16 0.48 -8.35
CA VAL A 41 -11.40 0.19 -9.57
C VAL A 41 -11.53 1.32 -10.59
N LYS A 42 -12.74 1.87 -10.77
CA LYS A 42 -12.96 3.01 -11.67
C LYS A 42 -12.19 4.25 -11.23
N GLN A 43 -12.16 4.54 -9.93
CA GLN A 43 -11.39 5.64 -9.38
C GLN A 43 -9.89 5.46 -9.64
N CYS A 44 -9.34 4.27 -9.38
CA CYS A 44 -7.92 3.99 -9.64
C CYS A 44 -7.56 4.15 -11.11
N VAL A 45 -8.39 3.66 -12.03
CA VAL A 45 -8.17 3.84 -13.49
C VAL A 45 -8.21 5.32 -13.86
N GLN A 46 -9.16 6.08 -13.32
CA GLN A 46 -9.24 7.52 -13.60
C GLN A 46 -8.03 8.29 -13.04
N GLU A 47 -7.55 7.93 -11.85
CA GLU A 47 -6.34 8.52 -11.28
C GLU A 47 -5.09 8.19 -12.11
N GLU A 48 -4.97 6.95 -12.60
CA GLU A 48 -3.90 6.53 -13.51
C GLU A 48 -3.94 7.30 -14.84
N ASP A 49 -5.13 7.47 -15.44
CA ASP A 49 -5.32 8.26 -16.67
C ASP A 49 -4.90 9.72 -16.47
N CYS A 50 -5.17 10.30 -15.30
CA CYS A 50 -4.71 11.65 -14.96
C CYS A 50 -3.18 11.72 -14.83
N LEU A 51 -2.52 10.66 -14.35
CA LEU A 51 -1.06 10.61 -14.25
C LEU A 51 -0.39 10.34 -15.60
N ALA A 52 -1.03 9.60 -16.50
CA ALA A 52 -0.53 9.38 -17.86
C ALA A 52 -0.36 10.70 -18.64
N GLU A 53 -1.16 11.72 -18.32
CA GLU A 53 -0.98 13.07 -18.87
C GLU A 53 0.34 13.73 -18.41
N LEU A 54 0.81 13.44 -17.18
CA LEU A 54 2.13 13.88 -16.72
C LEU A 54 3.27 13.13 -17.41
N ASP A 55 3.10 11.86 -17.75
CA ASP A 55 4.13 11.08 -18.46
C ASP A 55 4.33 11.54 -19.91
N ALA A 56 3.29 12.15 -20.52
CA ALA A 56 3.40 12.80 -21.83
C ALA A 56 4.20 14.12 -21.77
N TYR A 57 4.59 14.60 -20.59
CA TYR A 57 5.43 15.77 -20.44
C TYR A 57 6.85 15.47 -20.95
N ASN A 58 7.14 15.94 -22.17
CA ASN A 58 8.49 15.95 -22.71
C ASN A 58 9.22 17.22 -22.23
N PRO A 59 10.21 17.12 -21.33
CA PRO A 59 10.96 18.29 -20.84
C PRO A 59 11.76 19.01 -21.93
N PHE A 60 11.90 18.41 -23.13
CA PHE A 60 12.58 19.01 -24.28
C PHE A 60 11.62 19.62 -25.32
N ASP A 61 10.31 19.51 -25.12
CA ASP A 61 9.34 20.17 -25.99
C ASP A 61 9.24 21.66 -25.65
N SER A 62 10.01 22.45 -26.40
CA SER A 62 10.13 23.90 -26.25
C SER A 62 8.87 24.67 -26.69
N GLN A 63 7.87 23.98 -27.25
CA GLN A 63 6.56 24.56 -27.56
C GLN A 63 5.59 24.46 -26.37
N SER A 64 5.98 23.79 -25.27
CA SER A 64 5.09 23.64 -24.12
C SER A 64 4.91 24.96 -23.37
N HIS A 65 3.67 25.47 -23.36
CA HIS A 65 3.25 26.73 -22.73
C HIS A 65 3.48 26.77 -21.19
N LEU A 66 3.82 25.64 -20.57
CA LEU A 66 4.17 25.54 -19.14
C LEU A 66 5.64 25.87 -18.85
N SER A 67 6.46 26.15 -19.88
CA SER A 67 7.88 26.54 -19.72
C SER A 67 8.06 27.94 -19.14
N THR A 68 6.99 28.72 -18.99
CA THR A 68 7.07 29.96 -18.21
C THR A 68 7.31 29.59 -16.75
N PRO A 69 8.43 30.03 -16.15
CA PRO A 69 8.70 29.77 -14.74
C PRO A 69 7.51 30.25 -13.91
N PRO A 70 7.14 29.52 -12.83
CA PRO A 70 6.08 29.95 -11.94
C PRO A 70 6.38 31.39 -11.53
N SER A 71 5.49 32.32 -11.90
CA SER A 71 5.66 33.73 -11.57
C SER A 71 5.75 33.82 -10.06
N THR A 72 6.87 34.36 -9.58
CA THR A 72 7.18 34.49 -8.15
C THR A 72 5.94 35.05 -7.44
N PRO A 73 5.34 34.31 -6.48
CA PRO A 73 4.16 34.82 -5.80
C PRO A 73 4.52 36.14 -5.13
N LEU A 74 3.80 37.20 -5.51
CA LEU A 74 3.96 38.52 -4.93
C LEU A 74 3.72 38.39 -3.42
N ALA A 75 4.75 38.73 -2.63
CA ALA A 75 4.76 38.61 -1.18
C ALA A 75 3.46 39.17 -0.59
N SER A 76 2.58 38.27 -0.16
CA SER A 76 1.36 38.66 0.54
C SER A 76 1.71 38.98 1.99
N PRO A 77 1.10 40.02 2.58
CA PRO A 77 1.43 40.48 3.92
C PRO A 77 1.01 39.45 4.97
N THR A 78 1.90 39.27 5.94
CA THR A 78 1.78 38.46 7.16
C THR A 78 0.39 38.52 7.78
N CYS A 79 -0.35 37.41 7.73
CA CYS A 79 -1.57 37.21 8.48
C CYS A 79 -1.23 36.50 9.80
N SER A 80 -1.07 37.28 10.88
CA SER A 80 -1.01 36.75 12.24
C SER A 80 -2.42 36.49 12.74
N GLN A 81 -2.88 35.23 12.67
CA GLN A 81 -4.00 34.78 13.48
C GLN A 81 -3.55 33.63 14.37
N ILE A 82 -3.22 34.00 15.60
CA ILE A 82 -3.09 33.13 16.75
C ILE A 82 -4.50 32.64 17.08
N VAL A 83 -4.82 31.41 16.71
CA VAL A 83 -6.00 30.70 17.22
C VAL A 83 -5.53 29.85 18.39
N GLU A 84 -5.83 30.33 19.59
CA GLU A 84 -5.54 29.71 20.86
C GLU A 84 -6.55 28.57 21.10
N ASN A 85 -6.26 27.37 20.58
CA ASN A 85 -7.02 26.17 20.93
C ASN A 85 -6.52 25.64 22.28
N SER A 86 -7.30 25.89 23.32
CA SER A 86 -7.09 25.33 24.67
C SER A 86 -7.30 23.81 24.65
N ILE A 87 -6.22 23.06 24.88
CA ILE A 87 -6.26 21.62 25.15
C ILE A 87 -6.39 21.44 26.68
N PRO A 88 -7.37 20.68 27.19
CA PRO A 88 -7.43 20.35 28.62
C PRO A 88 -6.28 19.40 28.99
N ALA A 89 -5.47 19.83 29.95
CA ALA A 89 -4.36 19.08 30.50
C ALA A 89 -4.85 17.79 31.21
N LEU A 90 -4.37 16.64 30.76
CA LEU A 90 -4.42 15.39 31.51
C LEU A 90 -3.15 15.30 32.36
N ASP A 91 -3.35 15.37 33.66
CA ASP A 91 -2.35 15.25 34.72
C ASP A 91 -1.90 13.78 34.80
N LEU A 92 -0.64 13.53 34.43
CA LEU A 92 0.02 12.23 34.59
C LEU A 92 1.38 12.47 35.26
N ASP A 93 1.47 12.03 36.51
CA ASP A 93 2.68 12.07 37.32
C ASP A 93 3.86 11.31 36.65
N PRO A 94 5.07 11.87 36.64
CA PRO A 94 6.25 11.18 36.11
C PRO A 94 6.91 10.27 37.17
N PRO A 95 7.24 9.01 36.85
CA PRO A 95 8.18 8.25 37.66
C PRO A 95 9.61 8.69 37.33
N SER A 96 10.26 9.24 38.35
CA SER A 96 11.70 9.39 38.48
C SER A 96 12.41 8.05 38.26
N THR A 97 13.40 8.00 37.37
CA THR A 97 14.70 7.39 37.66
C THR A 97 15.73 7.84 36.64
N ALA A 98 16.78 8.46 37.17
CA ALA A 98 18.00 8.83 36.48
C ALA A 98 18.70 7.60 35.91
N ASN A 99 19.27 7.72 34.72
CA ASN A 99 20.51 7.06 34.32
C ASN A 99 21.18 7.89 33.21
N ASP A 100 22.15 8.68 33.66
CA ASP A 100 23.06 9.49 32.89
C ASP A 100 24.06 8.57 32.17
N SER A 101 24.03 8.58 30.84
CA SER A 101 25.08 7.93 30.02
C SER A 101 25.39 8.79 28.80
N LEU A 102 26.26 9.76 29.05
CA LEU A 102 26.90 10.66 28.11
C LEU A 102 27.67 9.87 27.01
N ARG A 103 27.00 9.47 25.93
CA ARG A 103 27.66 8.95 24.72
C ARG A 103 28.14 10.11 23.84
N LYS A 104 29.44 10.36 23.92
CA LYS A 104 30.22 11.31 23.13
C LYS A 104 30.33 10.80 21.69
N HIS A 105 29.44 11.26 20.80
CA HIS A 105 29.55 10.96 19.36
C HIS A 105 30.54 11.92 18.68
N SER A 106 31.58 11.32 18.12
CA SER A 106 32.66 11.96 17.38
C SER A 106 32.17 12.39 15.99
N ASN A 107 32.15 13.70 15.74
CA ASN A 107 31.86 14.27 14.43
C ASN A 107 33.09 14.14 13.52
N ARG A 108 33.14 13.08 12.71
CA ARG A 108 34.09 12.98 11.59
C ARG A 108 33.40 13.47 10.31
N SER A 109 33.47 14.77 10.09
CA SER A 109 33.13 15.39 8.80
C SER A 109 34.18 15.01 7.76
N LEU A 110 33.83 14.10 6.85
CA LEU A 110 34.57 13.86 5.61
C LEU A 110 33.82 14.55 4.48
N ASN A 111 34.31 15.73 4.15
CA ASN A 111 33.86 16.56 3.05
C ASN A 111 34.51 16.05 1.75
N THR A 112 33.97 14.98 1.17
CA THR A 112 34.34 14.53 -0.18
C THR A 112 33.25 14.96 -1.15
N LYS A 113 33.55 15.97 -1.98
CA LYS A 113 32.75 16.32 -3.16
C LYS A 113 32.62 15.09 -4.06
N PRO A 114 31.41 14.54 -4.29
CA PRO A 114 31.23 13.52 -5.31
C PRO A 114 31.29 14.18 -6.68
N LEU A 115 32.25 13.73 -7.49
CA LEU A 115 32.29 13.95 -8.92
C LEU A 115 31.06 13.23 -9.51
N THR A 116 30.06 13.98 -9.95
CA THR A 116 28.78 13.44 -10.48
C THR A 116 28.98 12.79 -11.85
N PRO A 117 28.76 11.48 -12.03
CA PRO A 117 28.44 10.94 -13.34
C PRO A 117 27.00 11.31 -13.66
N HIS A 118 26.80 12.01 -14.76
CA HIS A 118 25.50 12.36 -15.30
C HIS A 118 24.72 11.09 -15.68
N THR A 119 23.83 10.65 -14.80
CA THR A 119 22.67 9.83 -15.15
C THR A 119 21.43 10.64 -14.79
N SER A 120 21.17 11.64 -15.63
CA SER A 120 19.93 12.42 -15.59
C SER A 120 18.81 11.48 -16.06
N THR A 121 17.73 11.33 -15.28
CA THR A 121 16.54 10.46 -15.49
C THR A 121 16.47 9.14 -14.70
N SER A 122 16.88 9.12 -13.43
CA SER A 122 16.27 8.17 -12.50
C SER A 122 15.71 8.91 -11.29
N TYR A 123 14.40 8.80 -11.09
CA TYR A 123 13.78 9.23 -9.85
C TYR A 123 14.20 8.24 -8.77
N VAL A 124 15.16 8.64 -7.93
CA VAL A 124 15.47 7.94 -6.70
C VAL A 124 14.52 8.51 -5.65
N GLY A 125 13.39 7.82 -5.42
CA GLY A 125 12.50 8.17 -4.33
C GLY A 125 13.31 8.23 -3.03
N LEU A 126 13.31 9.37 -2.37
CA LEU A 126 13.98 9.54 -1.08
C LEU A 126 13.31 8.58 -0.09
N ARG A 127 13.97 7.46 0.16
CA ARG A 127 13.52 6.47 1.13
C ARG A 127 13.87 6.99 2.52
N GLU A 128 13.07 7.92 3.04
CA GLU A 128 13.20 8.34 4.43
C GLU A 128 12.88 7.14 5.33
N GLU A 129 13.72 6.80 6.31
CA GLU A 129 13.45 5.64 7.18
C GLU A 129 12.27 5.89 8.14
N THR A 130 11.78 7.13 8.18
CA THR A 130 10.78 7.66 9.13
C THR A 130 9.33 7.37 8.75
N TRP A 131 9.02 6.96 7.52
CA TRP A 131 7.63 6.64 7.14
C TRP A 131 7.20 5.22 7.52
N LYS A 132 8.13 4.36 7.97
CA LYS A 132 7.80 3.02 8.45
C LYS A 132 7.39 3.06 9.92
N CYS A 133 6.14 3.45 10.16
CA CYS A 133 5.52 3.23 11.47
C CYS A 133 5.26 1.73 11.63
N MET A 134 5.83 1.11 12.67
CA MET A 134 5.49 -0.26 13.04
C MET A 134 4.20 -0.23 13.86
N HIS A 135 3.11 -0.73 13.27
CA HIS A 135 1.85 -0.93 13.97
C HIS A 135 1.78 -2.34 14.55
N MET A 136 1.37 -2.44 15.81
CA MET A 136 1.09 -3.73 16.45
C MET A 136 -0.30 -4.23 16.06
N LEU A 137 -0.51 -5.55 16.07
CA LEU A 137 -1.80 -6.14 15.72
C LEU A 137 -2.92 -5.59 16.62
N GLU A 138 -2.66 -5.46 17.92
CA GLU A 138 -3.58 -4.93 18.93
C GLU A 138 -3.99 -3.48 18.64
N GLU A 139 -3.09 -2.71 18.05
CA GLU A 139 -3.37 -1.34 17.65
C GLU A 139 -4.35 -1.33 16.47
N LEU A 140 -4.07 -2.14 15.44
CA LEU A 140 -4.87 -2.24 14.23
C LEU A 140 -6.29 -2.75 14.52
N VAL A 141 -6.42 -3.79 15.35
CA VAL A 141 -7.74 -4.32 15.75
C VAL A 141 -8.41 -3.50 16.86
N GLY A 142 -7.66 -2.60 17.48
CA GLY A 142 -8.14 -1.76 18.57
C GLY A 142 -9.10 -0.66 18.09
N PRO A 143 -9.71 0.09 19.04
CA PRO A 143 -10.70 1.12 18.73
C PRO A 143 -10.16 2.28 17.90
N ARG A 144 -8.83 2.40 17.77
CA ARG A 144 -8.18 3.44 16.99
C ARG A 144 -8.38 3.24 15.48
N TYR A 145 -8.28 2.00 15.01
CA TYR A 145 -8.33 1.68 13.58
C TYR A 145 -9.47 0.74 13.21
N GLY A 146 -9.94 -0.10 14.14
CA GLY A 146 -11.13 -0.93 13.97
C GLY A 146 -10.99 -2.03 12.91
N PHE A 147 -9.77 -2.46 12.60
CA PHE A 147 -9.57 -3.55 11.65
C PHE A 147 -10.16 -4.86 12.19
N THR A 148 -10.78 -5.63 11.31
CA THR A 148 -11.23 -6.99 11.64
C THR A 148 -10.11 -7.98 11.34
N HIS A 149 -9.67 -8.71 12.36
CA HIS A 149 -8.68 -9.77 12.19
C HIS A 149 -9.36 -11.11 11.87
N TYR A 150 -9.09 -11.62 10.68
CA TYR A 150 -9.50 -12.96 10.26
C TYR A 150 -8.34 -13.93 10.38
N ARG A 151 -8.50 -14.95 11.21
CA ARG A 151 -7.51 -16.02 11.33
C ARG A 151 -7.58 -16.92 10.10
N TRP A 152 -6.48 -17.00 9.37
CA TRP A 152 -6.34 -17.86 8.20
C TRP A 152 -5.23 -18.88 8.44
N SER A 153 -5.46 -20.15 8.05
CA SER A 153 -4.50 -21.24 8.26
C SER A 153 -3.29 -21.15 7.33
N GLY A 154 -3.40 -20.42 6.24
CA GLY A 154 -2.38 -20.36 5.19
C GLY A 154 -2.35 -21.58 4.28
N SER A 155 -3.16 -22.62 4.52
CA SER A 155 -3.17 -23.86 3.71
C SER A 155 -4.29 -23.91 2.68
N VAL A 156 -5.45 -23.35 3.01
CA VAL A 156 -6.64 -23.37 2.16
C VAL A 156 -6.78 -22.04 1.45
N ALA A 157 -6.81 -22.07 0.12
CA ALA A 157 -7.08 -20.86 -0.66
C ALA A 157 -8.42 -20.27 -0.25
N THR A 158 -8.48 -19.00 0.16
CA THR A 158 -9.72 -18.39 0.67
C THR A 158 -10.05 -17.13 -0.15
N PRO A 159 -11.17 -17.12 -0.91
CA PRO A 159 -11.58 -15.93 -1.64
C PRO A 159 -12.12 -14.87 -0.68
N ILE A 160 -11.80 -13.62 -0.98
CA ILE A 160 -12.40 -12.42 -0.36
C ILE A 160 -13.38 -11.85 -1.38
N THR A 161 -14.64 -11.75 -0.98
CA THR A 161 -15.73 -11.31 -1.84
C THR A 161 -16.36 -10.01 -1.36
N ASP A 162 -16.89 -9.22 -2.29
CA ASP A 162 -17.83 -8.15 -1.95
C ASP A 162 -19.18 -8.72 -1.47
N ARG A 163 -20.12 -7.82 -1.19
CA ARG A 163 -21.50 -8.16 -0.79
C ARG A 163 -22.30 -8.90 -1.88
N ASP A 164 -21.93 -8.73 -3.14
CA ASP A 164 -22.60 -9.31 -4.30
C ASP A 164 -21.98 -10.68 -4.68
N GLY A 165 -20.95 -11.11 -3.95
CA GLY A 165 -20.23 -12.36 -4.17
C GLY A 165 -19.12 -12.25 -5.23
N THR A 166 -18.78 -11.06 -5.69
CA THR A 166 -17.67 -10.83 -6.61
C THR A 166 -16.35 -11.06 -5.87
N VAL A 167 -15.50 -11.93 -6.41
CA VAL A 167 -14.16 -12.17 -5.85
C VAL A 167 -13.27 -10.95 -6.14
N ILE A 168 -12.83 -10.28 -5.08
CA ILE A 168 -11.94 -9.10 -5.14
C ILE A 168 -10.48 -9.54 -5.02
N ALA A 169 -10.22 -10.48 -4.12
CA ALA A 169 -8.91 -11.01 -3.83
C ALA A 169 -9.00 -12.49 -3.47
N VAL A 170 -7.88 -13.20 -3.55
CA VAL A 170 -7.77 -14.59 -3.10
C VAL A 170 -6.55 -14.69 -2.20
N LEU A 171 -6.76 -15.16 -0.96
CA LEU A 171 -5.67 -15.58 -0.09
C LEU A 171 -5.14 -16.91 -0.63
N ALA A 172 -4.08 -16.86 -1.41
CA ALA A 172 -3.44 -18.06 -1.95
C ALA A 172 -2.53 -18.68 -0.89
N GLY A 173 -2.95 -19.83 -0.36
CA GLY A 173 -2.19 -20.56 0.65
C GLY A 173 -0.96 -21.27 0.10
N HIS A 174 -0.13 -21.78 1.00
CA HIS A 174 0.83 -22.83 0.73
C HIS A 174 0.08 -24.17 0.75
N PRO A 175 -0.21 -24.79 -0.41
CA PRO A 175 -0.85 -26.10 -0.44
C PRO A 175 0.04 -27.12 0.27
N ASP A 176 -0.56 -28.19 0.81
CA ASP A 176 0.16 -29.34 1.37
C ASP A 176 0.80 -30.21 0.25
N ASP A 177 1.43 -29.58 -0.74
CA ASP A 177 2.22 -30.21 -1.78
C ASP A 177 3.70 -30.17 -1.37
N PRO A 178 4.35 -31.34 -1.15
CA PRO A 178 5.78 -31.39 -0.82
C PRO A 178 6.69 -30.74 -1.85
N ASN A 179 6.22 -30.54 -3.08
CA ASN A 179 6.97 -29.88 -4.15
C ASN A 179 6.65 -28.39 -4.30
N TRP A 180 5.82 -27.80 -3.44
CA TRP A 180 5.37 -26.42 -3.60
C TRP A 180 6.52 -25.42 -3.72
N ASP A 181 7.54 -25.53 -2.86
CA ASP A 181 8.72 -24.67 -2.90
C ASP A 181 9.38 -24.69 -4.27
N LYS A 182 9.55 -25.90 -4.84
CA LYS A 182 10.15 -26.08 -6.17
C LYS A 182 9.28 -25.52 -7.28
N VAL A 183 7.96 -25.73 -7.21
CA VAL A 183 7.01 -25.20 -8.21
C VAL A 183 6.99 -23.68 -8.18
N HIS A 184 7.05 -23.09 -6.99
CA HIS A 184 7.09 -21.64 -6.80
C HIS A 184 8.38 -21.03 -7.31
N GLU A 185 9.53 -21.63 -6.98
CA GLU A 185 10.85 -21.21 -7.46
C GLU A 185 10.96 -21.31 -8.98
N GLU A 186 10.56 -22.44 -9.59
CA GLU A 186 10.55 -22.59 -11.05
C GLU A 186 9.64 -21.56 -11.74
N ALA A 187 8.50 -21.23 -11.14
CA ALA A 187 7.60 -20.21 -11.67
C ALA A 187 8.21 -18.81 -11.61
N ALA A 188 8.90 -18.47 -10.52
CA ALA A 188 9.62 -17.21 -10.37
C ALA A 188 10.75 -17.09 -11.41
N ASP A 189 11.60 -18.12 -11.54
CA ASP A 189 12.71 -18.16 -12.51
C ASP A 189 12.21 -17.99 -13.96
N ARG A 190 11.07 -18.61 -14.29
CA ARG A 190 10.44 -18.49 -15.61
C ARG A 190 9.92 -17.07 -15.91
N LEU A 191 9.45 -16.35 -14.90
CA LEU A 191 9.03 -14.96 -15.07
C LEU A 191 10.22 -14.04 -15.29
N GLU A 192 11.33 -14.26 -14.59
CA GLU A 192 12.55 -13.46 -14.75
C GLU A 192 13.20 -13.67 -16.13
N THR A 193 13.10 -14.88 -16.69
CA THR A 193 13.69 -15.22 -18.00
C THR A 193 12.84 -14.81 -19.20
N MET A 194 11.63 -14.26 -18.99
CA MET A 194 10.75 -13.75 -20.07
C MET A 194 10.99 -12.29 -20.46
N HIS A 195 12.00 -11.63 -19.88
CA HIS A 195 12.45 -10.28 -20.26
C HIS A 195 13.53 -10.31 -21.35
#